data_AF-A0AA92DJ43-F1
#
_entry.id   AF-A0AA92DJ43-F1
#
_cell.length_a   1.000
_cell.length_b   1.000
_cell.length_c   1.000
_cell.angle_alpha   90.00
_cell.angle_beta   90.00
_cell.angle_gamma   90.00
#
_symmetry.space_group_name_H-M   'P 1'
#
loop_
_entity.id
_entity.type
_entity.pdbx_description
1 polymer ?
#
loop_
_entity_poly.entity_id
_entity_poly.type
_entity_poly.pdbx_seq_one_letter_code
_entity_poly.pdbx_strand_id
1 'polypeptide(L)'
;MHLLHGNLLIRDRSGRELVGWLGVAMLVLGVSGLVLWWPRPGRWKAAFTVKAGARGLRLHRDLHGAVGIWSLPVFLIVSFSGVYLAFPQTLGAGVSSVLPARDLRAAVTVQPVKGAAPIDVDRAVALAREAIPRADLRSVSLPIRPDQAYRIGLAPVGRAHGAPAATVFVDPWTAQVAEVRDPAGYSAGETVMAWQRPLHAGEGLGPLWKWAVFLSGISPPLFAVTGTLMWWLKRKARRGKDAERAAALAAG
;
A
#
# COMPACT_ATOMS: atom_id res chain seq x y z
N MET A 1 10.03 -12.83 1.88
CA MET A 1 9.56 -11.56 1.27
C MET A 1 9.20 -10.51 2.31
N HIS A 2 8.30 -10.76 3.28
CA HIS A 2 7.83 -9.74 4.24
C HIS A 2 8.93 -8.96 4.99
N LEU A 3 10.01 -9.64 5.43
CA LEU A 3 11.11 -8.99 6.15
C LEU A 3 12.02 -8.15 5.25
N LEU A 4 12.27 -8.60 4.01
CA LEU A 4 13.05 -7.85 3.03
C LEU A 4 12.28 -6.62 2.54
N HIS A 5 11.02 -6.81 2.12
CA HIS A 5 10.21 -5.74 1.57
C HIS A 5 9.73 -4.75 2.65
N GLY A 6 9.41 -5.23 3.85
CA GLY A 6 8.87 -4.39 4.93
C GLY A 6 9.93 -3.75 5.82
N ASN A 7 11.10 -4.39 6.00
CA ASN A 7 12.12 -3.93 6.95
C ASN A 7 13.55 -3.94 6.35
N LEU A 8 13.74 -4.28 5.07
CA LEU A 8 15.07 -4.44 4.43
C LEU A 8 16.00 -5.41 5.17
N LEU A 9 15.42 -6.41 5.87
CA LEU A 9 16.12 -7.34 6.78
C LEU A 9 16.78 -6.66 8.00
N ILE A 10 16.56 -5.37 8.19
CA ILE A 10 16.97 -4.65 9.38
C ILE A 10 16.00 -5.03 10.50
N ARG A 11 16.55 -5.53 11.61
CA ARG A 11 15.77 -6.17 12.68
C ARG A 11 15.06 -5.18 13.61
N ASP A 12 15.51 -3.93 13.61
CA ASP A 12 14.97 -2.86 14.43
C ASP A 12 13.83 -2.10 13.71
N ARG A 13 13.27 -1.08 14.38
CA ARG A 13 12.19 -0.25 13.81
C ARG A 13 12.65 0.61 12.64
N SER A 14 13.95 0.90 12.53
CA SER A 14 14.50 1.81 11.51
C SER A 14 14.27 1.28 10.09
N GLY A 15 14.30 -0.04 9.90
CA GLY A 15 14.03 -0.66 8.61
C GLY A 15 12.66 -0.32 8.04
N ARG A 16 11.61 -0.40 8.88
CA ARG A 16 10.24 -0.07 8.46
C ARG A 16 10.07 1.42 8.20
N GLU A 17 10.68 2.26 9.01
CA GLU A 17 10.64 3.71 8.84
C GLU A 17 11.33 4.15 7.55
N LEU A 18 12.49 3.55 7.24
CA LEU A 18 13.20 3.80 5.99
C LEU A 18 12.35 3.41 4.78
N VAL A 19 11.77 2.22 4.76
CA VAL A 19 10.84 1.78 3.70
C VAL A 19 9.64 2.73 3.61
N GLY A 20 9.11 3.17 4.74
CA GLY A 20 8.03 4.15 4.79
C GLY A 20 8.40 5.47 4.12
N TRP A 21 9.57 6.04 4.44
CA TRP A 21 10.05 7.28 3.83
C TRP A 21 10.37 7.14 2.34
N LEU A 22 10.90 5.98 1.91
CA LEU A 22 11.03 5.66 0.49
C LEU A 22 9.65 5.64 -0.19
N GLY A 23 8.64 5.07 0.45
CA GLY A 23 7.25 5.13 -0.02
C GLY A 23 6.72 6.56 -0.15
N VAL A 24 7.02 7.43 0.81
CA VAL A 24 6.66 8.86 0.74
C VAL A 24 7.35 9.53 -0.45
N ALA A 25 8.65 9.30 -0.64
CA ALA A 25 9.39 9.83 -1.77
C ALA A 25 8.80 9.35 -3.11
N MET A 26 8.40 8.07 -3.20
CA MET A 26 7.72 7.52 -4.38
C MET A 26 6.37 8.17 -4.64
N LEU A 27 5.58 8.42 -3.59
CA LEU A 27 4.30 9.12 -3.72
C LEU A 27 4.49 10.55 -4.25
N VAL A 28 5.48 11.29 -3.70
CA VAL A 28 5.84 12.63 -4.17
C VAL A 28 6.34 12.61 -5.62
N LEU A 29 7.15 11.63 -6.00
CA LEU A 29 7.60 11.43 -7.39
C LEU A 29 6.45 11.14 -8.34
N GLY A 30 5.46 10.33 -7.93
CA GLY A 30 4.27 10.07 -8.73
C GLY A 30 3.44 11.32 -8.98
N VAL A 31 3.17 12.10 -7.92
CA VAL A 31 2.39 13.35 -8.01
C VAL A 31 3.14 14.41 -8.83
N SER A 32 4.43 14.62 -8.55
CA SER A 32 5.25 15.56 -9.31
C SER A 32 5.42 15.14 -10.77
N GLY A 33 5.54 13.84 -11.04
CA GLY A 33 5.56 13.28 -12.38
C GLY A 33 4.30 13.64 -13.17
N LEU A 34 3.12 13.52 -12.55
CA LEU A 34 1.85 13.94 -13.17
C LEU A 34 1.83 15.43 -13.51
N VAL A 35 2.24 16.28 -12.57
CA VAL A 35 2.29 17.74 -12.75
C VAL A 35 3.26 18.13 -13.88
N LEU A 36 4.46 17.56 -13.90
CA LEU A 36 5.49 17.86 -14.91
C LEU A 36 5.15 17.30 -16.29
N TRP A 37 4.44 16.17 -16.34
CA TRP A 37 4.08 15.49 -17.58
C TRP A 37 2.80 16.02 -18.22
N TRP A 38 1.94 16.68 -17.45
CA TRP A 38 0.58 17.06 -17.87
C TRP A 38 0.54 17.65 -19.29
N PRO A 39 -0.28 17.11 -20.20
CA PRO A 39 -0.26 17.50 -21.59
C PRO A 39 -0.70 18.95 -21.77
N ARG A 40 -0.01 19.67 -22.67
CA ARG A 40 -0.49 20.99 -23.11
C ARG A 40 -1.84 20.85 -23.84
N PRO A 41 -2.73 21.86 -23.72
CA PRO A 41 -4.00 21.89 -24.45
C PRO A 41 -3.79 21.56 -25.94
N GLY A 42 -4.64 20.69 -26.49
CA GLY A 42 -4.56 20.24 -27.89
C GLY A 42 -3.60 19.07 -28.18
N ARG A 43 -2.82 18.56 -27.22
CA ARG A 43 -1.87 17.42 -27.45
C ARG A 43 -2.19 16.14 -26.66
N TRP A 44 -3.40 16.00 -26.17
CA TRP A 44 -3.84 14.88 -25.31
C TRP A 44 -3.58 13.50 -25.92
N LYS A 45 -3.99 13.25 -27.17
CA LYS A 45 -3.80 11.94 -27.83
C LYS A 45 -2.33 11.51 -27.93
N ALA A 46 -1.41 12.47 -28.07
CA ALA A 46 0.02 12.21 -28.14
C ALA A 46 0.67 11.97 -26.78
N ALA A 47 -0.04 12.22 -25.68
CA ALA A 47 0.42 11.95 -24.33
C ALA A 47 0.20 10.48 -23.96
N PHE A 48 -0.95 9.90 -24.34
CA PHE A 48 -1.31 8.52 -23.99
C PHE A 48 -0.76 7.44 -24.94
N THR A 49 0.03 7.81 -25.95
CA THR A 49 0.51 6.90 -26.99
C THR A 49 1.99 7.04 -27.26
N VAL A 50 2.63 5.94 -27.65
CA VAL A 50 3.99 5.95 -28.19
C VAL A 50 3.90 6.09 -29.70
N LYS A 51 4.52 7.13 -30.26
CA LYS A 51 4.52 7.34 -31.72
C LYS A 51 5.37 6.29 -32.43
N ALA A 52 4.81 5.69 -33.47
CA ALA A 52 5.52 4.79 -34.35
C ALA A 52 6.78 5.48 -34.94
N GLY A 53 7.92 4.80 -34.89
CA GLY A 53 9.20 5.32 -35.38
C GLY A 53 9.92 6.31 -34.45
N ALA A 54 9.43 6.55 -33.23
CA ALA A 54 10.17 7.33 -32.24
C ALA A 54 11.51 6.64 -31.90
N ARG A 55 12.61 7.40 -31.89
CA ARG A 55 13.95 6.91 -31.55
C ARG A 55 14.64 7.83 -30.53
N GLY A 56 15.62 7.29 -29.82
CA GLY A 56 16.45 8.04 -28.86
C GLY A 56 15.62 8.72 -27.77
N LEU A 57 15.89 10.00 -27.53
CA LEU A 57 15.26 10.77 -26.43
C LEU A 57 13.73 10.80 -26.52
N ARG A 58 13.18 10.84 -27.74
CA ARG A 58 11.73 10.89 -27.95
C ARG A 58 11.05 9.59 -27.53
N LEU A 59 11.65 8.45 -27.89
CA LEU A 59 11.11 7.13 -27.53
C LEU A 59 11.04 6.96 -26.02
N HIS A 60 12.13 7.24 -25.30
CA HIS A 60 12.15 7.12 -23.83
C HIS A 60 11.16 8.08 -23.17
N ARG A 61 10.99 9.30 -23.70
CA ARG A 61 10.02 10.26 -23.18
C ARG A 61 8.59 9.81 -23.41
N ASP A 62 8.27 9.31 -24.60
CA ASP A 62 6.93 8.85 -24.94
C ASP A 62 6.61 7.55 -24.15
N LEU A 63 7.57 6.63 -23.97
CA LEU A 63 7.42 5.45 -23.11
C LEU A 63 7.23 5.80 -21.63
N HIS A 64 8.11 6.65 -21.07
CA HIS A 64 8.03 7.07 -19.68
C HIS A 64 6.70 7.77 -19.38
N GLY A 65 6.24 8.60 -20.32
CA GLY A 65 4.95 9.28 -20.23
C GLY A 65 3.75 8.35 -20.32
N ALA A 66 3.69 7.50 -21.35
CA ALA A 66 2.57 6.59 -21.57
C ALA A 66 2.47 5.54 -20.45
N VAL A 67 3.58 4.88 -20.09
CA VAL A 67 3.57 3.93 -18.96
C VAL A 67 3.27 4.66 -17.66
N GLY A 68 3.82 5.86 -17.47
CA GLY A 68 3.53 6.75 -16.35
C GLY A 68 2.02 6.92 -16.14
N ILE A 69 1.32 7.49 -17.11
CA ILE A 69 -0.09 7.85 -16.93
C ILE A 69 -1.02 6.65 -16.73
N TRP A 70 -0.75 5.52 -17.41
CA TRP A 70 -1.56 4.32 -17.29
C TRP A 70 -1.30 3.55 -15.98
N SER A 71 -0.06 3.56 -15.49
CA SER A 71 0.28 2.90 -14.21
C SER A 71 0.04 3.78 -12.99
N LEU A 72 -0.05 5.11 -13.16
CA LEU A 72 -0.12 6.07 -12.07
C LEU A 72 -1.26 5.82 -11.07
N PRO A 73 -2.51 5.55 -11.46
CA PRO A 73 -3.58 5.34 -10.49
C PRO A 73 -3.29 4.18 -9.53
N VAL A 74 -2.85 3.04 -10.08
CA VAL A 74 -2.48 1.86 -9.29
C VAL A 74 -1.23 2.14 -8.45
N PHE A 75 -0.22 2.79 -9.05
CA PHE A 75 1.00 3.18 -8.37
C PHE A 75 0.73 4.08 -7.14
N LEU A 76 -0.17 5.06 -7.26
CA LEU A 76 -0.53 5.95 -6.15
C LEU A 76 -1.28 5.20 -5.04
N ILE A 77 -2.22 4.31 -5.40
CA ILE A 77 -2.94 3.49 -4.43
C ILE A 77 -1.97 2.58 -3.66
N VAL A 78 -1.08 1.88 -4.37
CA VAL A 78 -0.09 0.97 -3.75
C VAL A 78 0.94 1.73 -2.92
N SER A 79 1.40 2.90 -3.39
CA SER A 79 2.35 3.74 -2.65
C SER A 79 1.72 4.32 -1.39
N PHE A 80 0.51 4.87 -1.48
CA PHE A 80 -0.20 5.40 -0.32
C PHE A 80 -0.48 4.32 0.72
N SER A 81 -0.99 3.16 0.29
CA SER A 81 -1.22 2.04 1.19
C SER A 81 0.06 1.51 1.82
N GLY A 82 1.19 1.51 1.11
CA GLY A 82 2.50 1.17 1.66
C GLY A 82 2.96 2.15 2.75
N VAL A 83 2.83 3.45 2.51
CA VAL A 83 3.11 4.50 3.51
C VAL A 83 2.21 4.36 4.72
N TYR A 84 0.92 4.07 4.51
CA TYR A 84 -0.03 3.80 5.60
C TYR A 84 0.38 2.58 6.43
N LEU A 85 0.88 1.52 5.82
CA LEU A 85 1.36 0.34 6.55
C LEU A 85 2.65 0.59 7.33
N ALA A 86 3.51 1.50 6.86
CA ALA A 86 4.72 1.89 7.55
C ALA A 86 4.43 2.82 8.76
N PHE A 87 3.49 3.76 8.60
CA PHE A 87 3.12 4.78 9.59
C PHE A 87 1.61 4.75 9.93
N PRO A 88 1.10 3.63 10.50
CA PRO A 88 -0.34 3.42 10.63
C PRO A 88 -1.04 4.39 11.56
N GLN A 89 -0.38 4.88 12.61
CA GLN A 89 -0.96 5.84 13.55
C GLN A 89 -1.11 7.22 12.91
N THR A 90 -0.05 7.73 12.29
CA THR A 90 -0.03 9.06 11.66
C THR A 90 -1.02 9.14 10.52
N LEU A 91 -1.00 8.15 9.62
CA LEU A 91 -1.90 8.14 8.47
C LEU A 91 -3.32 7.76 8.89
N GLY A 92 -3.49 6.92 9.92
CA GLY A 92 -4.78 6.65 10.53
C GLY A 92 -5.45 7.91 11.07
N ALA A 93 -4.73 8.70 11.88
CA ALA A 93 -5.22 9.97 12.40
C ALA A 93 -5.58 10.97 11.29
N GLY A 94 -4.75 11.04 10.24
CA GLY A 94 -5.01 11.89 9.08
C GLY A 94 -6.25 11.46 8.26
N VAL A 95 -6.53 10.16 8.17
CA VAL A 95 -7.79 9.69 7.57
C VAL A 95 -8.97 9.99 8.50
N SER A 96 -8.84 9.73 9.80
CA SER A 96 -9.91 9.97 10.79
C SER A 96 -10.30 11.44 10.94
N SER A 97 -9.42 12.38 10.63
CA SER A 97 -9.74 13.82 10.68
C SER A 97 -10.70 14.26 9.57
N VAL A 98 -10.80 13.49 8.47
CA VAL A 98 -11.70 13.75 7.33
C VAL A 98 -12.87 12.77 7.33
N LEU A 99 -12.59 11.49 7.61
CA LEU A 99 -13.56 10.41 7.63
C LEU A 99 -13.52 9.73 9.01
N PRO A 100 -14.43 10.09 9.94
CA PRO A 100 -14.43 9.53 11.28
C PRO A 100 -14.38 8.00 11.30
N ALA A 101 -13.41 7.46 12.03
CA ALA A 101 -13.14 6.03 12.14
C ALA A 101 -12.55 5.70 13.50
N ARG A 102 -12.89 4.51 14.03
CA ARG A 102 -12.23 3.94 15.21
C ARG A 102 -10.83 3.48 14.83
N ASP A 103 -9.95 3.41 15.83
CA ASP A 103 -8.66 2.76 15.64
C ASP A 103 -8.83 1.24 15.61
N LEU A 104 -8.94 0.68 14.40
CA LEU A 104 -9.06 -0.75 14.17
C LEU A 104 -7.82 -1.55 14.63
N ARG A 105 -6.70 -0.88 14.97
CA ARG A 105 -5.49 -1.50 15.52
C ARG A 105 -5.38 -1.39 17.04
N ALA A 106 -6.25 -0.63 17.69
CA ALA A 106 -6.26 -0.52 19.15
C ALA A 106 -6.39 -1.92 19.79
N ALA A 107 -5.57 -2.14 20.82
CA ALA A 107 -5.62 -3.37 21.59
C ALA A 107 -6.93 -3.45 22.39
N VAL A 108 -7.51 -4.65 22.47
CA VAL A 108 -8.65 -4.92 23.34
C VAL A 108 -8.11 -5.44 24.66
N THR A 109 -8.28 -4.63 25.70
CA THR A 109 -7.84 -4.94 27.07
C THR A 109 -8.97 -5.63 27.83
N VAL A 110 -8.64 -6.71 28.53
CA VAL A 110 -9.55 -7.45 29.41
C VAL A 110 -9.00 -7.46 30.83
N GLN A 111 -9.85 -7.78 31.81
CA GLN A 111 -9.47 -7.80 33.22
C GLN A 111 -9.27 -9.25 33.69
N PRO A 112 -8.07 -9.63 34.16
CA PRO A 112 -7.86 -10.93 34.78
C PRO A 112 -8.77 -11.15 35.98
N VAL A 113 -9.49 -12.27 36.00
CA VAL A 113 -10.37 -12.63 37.11
C VAL A 113 -9.61 -13.50 38.10
N LYS A 114 -9.48 -13.04 39.34
CA LYS A 114 -8.75 -13.76 40.40
C LYS A 114 -9.41 -15.11 40.68
N GLY A 115 -8.61 -16.18 40.60
CA GLY A 115 -9.07 -17.55 40.89
C GLY A 115 -9.80 -18.22 39.72
N ALA A 116 -10.00 -17.54 38.60
CA ALA A 116 -10.50 -18.15 37.37
C ALA A 116 -9.33 -18.68 36.54
N ALA A 117 -9.50 -19.86 35.93
CA ALA A 117 -8.63 -20.33 34.88
C ALA A 117 -9.08 -19.75 33.54
N PRO A 118 -8.18 -19.27 32.68
CA PRO A 118 -8.55 -18.81 31.36
C PRO A 118 -9.10 -19.96 30.51
N ILE A 119 -10.11 -19.69 29.68
CA ILE A 119 -10.62 -20.68 28.74
C ILE A 119 -9.55 -21.08 27.73
N ASP A 120 -9.69 -22.30 27.19
CA ASP A 120 -8.84 -22.80 26.13
C ASP A 120 -9.14 -22.13 24.77
N VAL A 121 -8.24 -22.38 23.82
CA VAL A 121 -8.33 -21.81 22.48
C VAL A 121 -9.56 -22.34 21.73
N ASP A 122 -9.93 -23.60 21.94
CA ASP A 122 -11.05 -24.24 21.25
C ASP A 122 -12.38 -23.63 21.68
N ARG A 123 -12.57 -23.36 22.97
CA ARG A 123 -13.74 -22.63 23.47
C ARG A 123 -13.80 -21.21 22.93
N ALA A 124 -12.66 -20.51 22.88
CA ALA A 124 -12.61 -19.16 22.31
C ALA A 124 -12.99 -19.14 20.82
N VAL A 125 -12.49 -20.12 20.04
CA VAL A 125 -12.85 -20.29 18.63
C VAL A 125 -14.33 -20.62 18.46
N ALA A 126 -14.92 -21.46 19.32
CA ALA A 126 -16.35 -21.74 19.29
C ALA A 126 -17.19 -20.47 19.49
N LEU A 127 -16.87 -19.67 20.53
CA LEU A 127 -17.53 -18.39 20.80
C LEU A 127 -17.41 -17.41 19.62
N ALA A 128 -16.25 -17.36 18.97
CA ALA A 128 -16.08 -16.51 17.79
C ALA A 128 -16.91 -16.96 16.59
N ARG A 129 -17.05 -18.28 16.37
CA ARG A 129 -17.89 -18.83 15.30
C ARG A 129 -19.38 -18.64 15.56
N GLU A 130 -19.80 -18.62 16.82
CA GLU A 130 -21.16 -18.26 17.22
C GLU A 130 -21.44 -16.77 16.91
N ALA A 131 -20.46 -15.88 17.16
CA ALA A 131 -20.59 -14.45 16.91
C ALA A 131 -20.66 -14.07 15.42
N ILE A 132 -19.93 -14.79 14.55
CA ILE A 132 -19.98 -14.63 13.09
C ILE A 132 -20.29 -15.98 12.43
N PRO A 133 -21.59 -16.32 12.27
CA PRO A 133 -22.00 -17.54 11.61
C PRO A 133 -21.51 -17.59 10.16
N ARG A 134 -21.21 -18.79 9.65
CA ARG A 134 -20.76 -19.00 8.25
C ARG A 134 -19.50 -18.21 7.88
N ALA A 135 -18.46 -18.33 8.70
CA ALA A 135 -17.13 -17.81 8.40
C ALA A 135 -16.03 -18.86 8.58
N ASP A 136 -15.02 -18.77 7.72
CA ASP A 136 -13.83 -19.60 7.78
C ASP A 136 -12.84 -19.02 8.78
N LEU A 137 -12.27 -19.88 9.63
CA LEU A 137 -11.21 -19.48 10.54
C LEU A 137 -9.94 -19.16 9.75
N ARG A 138 -9.42 -17.94 9.90
CA ARG A 138 -8.22 -17.46 9.20
C ARG A 138 -7.00 -17.40 10.10
N SER A 139 -7.18 -16.97 11.34
CA SER A 139 -6.08 -16.78 12.27
C SER A 139 -6.59 -16.81 13.70
N VAL A 140 -5.77 -17.33 14.60
CA VAL A 140 -5.96 -17.21 16.04
C VAL A 140 -4.69 -16.63 16.63
N SER A 141 -4.81 -15.50 17.34
CA SER A 141 -3.71 -14.95 18.12
C SER A 141 -4.02 -15.16 19.60
N LEU A 142 -3.12 -15.85 20.29
CA LEU A 142 -3.23 -16.12 21.71
C LEU A 142 -2.84 -14.89 22.53
N PRO A 143 -3.46 -14.65 23.69
CA PRO A 143 -3.01 -13.63 24.61
C PRO A 143 -1.64 -14.00 25.16
N ILE A 144 -0.68 -13.07 25.07
CA ILE A 144 0.68 -13.24 25.63
C ILE A 144 0.70 -12.71 27.07
N ARG A 145 -0.18 -11.75 27.37
CA ARG A 145 -0.33 -11.17 28.71
C ARG A 145 -1.75 -11.42 29.24
N PRO A 146 -1.93 -11.48 30.57
CA PRO A 146 -3.23 -11.73 31.19
C PRO A 146 -4.33 -10.76 30.80
N ASP A 147 -4.00 -9.50 30.50
CA ASP A 147 -4.95 -8.45 30.15
C ASP A 147 -5.25 -8.34 28.64
N GLN A 148 -4.92 -9.38 27.86
CA GLN A 148 -5.21 -9.45 26.43
C GLN A 148 -6.36 -10.42 26.14
N ALA A 149 -7.25 -10.04 25.23
CA ALA A 149 -8.24 -10.94 24.65
C ALA A 149 -7.59 -11.88 23.62
N TYR A 150 -8.18 -13.06 23.41
CA TYR A 150 -7.95 -13.84 22.20
C TYR A 150 -8.37 -13.01 20.99
N ARG A 151 -7.57 -12.99 19.93
CA ARG A 151 -7.92 -12.33 18.66
C ARG A 151 -8.14 -13.37 17.57
N ILE A 152 -9.38 -13.52 17.15
CA ILE A 152 -9.79 -14.55 16.20
C ILE A 152 -10.23 -13.87 14.90
N GLY A 153 -9.51 -14.15 13.83
CA GLY A 153 -9.80 -13.67 12.48
C GLY A 153 -10.70 -14.65 11.75
N LEU A 154 -11.86 -14.17 11.29
CA LEU A 154 -12.87 -14.93 10.57
C LEU A 154 -13.11 -14.28 9.21
N ALA A 155 -13.03 -15.07 8.13
CA ALA A 155 -13.41 -14.61 6.80
C ALA A 155 -14.82 -15.10 6.48
N PRO A 156 -15.82 -14.19 6.38
CA PRO A 156 -17.15 -14.59 5.97
C PRO A 156 -17.14 -15.27 4.60
N VAL A 157 -17.91 -16.36 4.47
CA VAL A 157 -18.02 -17.13 3.23
C VAL A 157 -18.51 -16.22 2.10
N GLY A 158 -17.91 -16.37 0.90
CA GLY A 158 -18.27 -15.58 -0.29
C GLY A 158 -17.48 -14.28 -0.46
N ARG A 159 -16.62 -13.87 0.48
CA ARG A 159 -15.69 -12.75 0.27
C ARG A 159 -14.43 -13.19 -0.48
N ALA A 160 -13.91 -12.29 -1.31
CA ALA A 160 -12.67 -12.51 -2.05
C ALA A 160 -11.48 -12.78 -1.10
N HIS A 161 -10.56 -13.66 -1.52
CA HIS A 161 -9.37 -13.97 -0.73
C HIS A 161 -8.55 -12.70 -0.43
N GLY A 162 -8.19 -12.53 0.84
CA GLY A 162 -7.43 -11.38 1.35
C GLY A 162 -8.22 -10.07 1.42
N ALA A 163 -9.54 -10.09 1.19
CA ALA A 163 -10.40 -8.96 1.59
C ALA A 163 -10.40 -8.81 3.13
N PRO A 164 -10.76 -7.62 3.67
CA PRO A 164 -10.86 -7.43 5.11
C PRO A 164 -11.71 -8.52 5.78
N ALA A 165 -11.13 -9.15 6.81
CA ALA A 165 -11.76 -10.20 7.60
C ALA A 165 -12.40 -9.60 8.86
N ALA A 166 -13.45 -10.27 9.36
CA ALA A 166 -13.99 -9.98 10.67
C ALA A 166 -12.97 -10.40 11.75
N THR A 167 -12.88 -9.64 12.83
CA THR A 167 -12.06 -9.98 13.98
C THR A 167 -12.96 -10.01 15.21
N VAL A 168 -13.00 -11.16 15.89
CA VAL A 168 -13.67 -11.32 17.18
C VAL A 168 -12.61 -11.35 18.27
N PHE A 169 -12.82 -10.55 19.31
CA PHE A 169 -12.02 -10.55 20.52
C PHE A 169 -12.78 -11.27 21.62
N VAL A 170 -12.19 -12.31 22.19
CA VAL A 170 -12.81 -13.13 23.24
C VAL A 170 -12.01 -12.98 24.52
N ASP A 171 -12.70 -12.64 25.60
CA ASP A 171 -12.11 -12.53 26.93
C ASP A 171 -11.81 -13.93 27.49
N PRO A 172 -10.51 -14.27 27.72
CA PRO A 172 -10.13 -15.56 28.27
C PRO A 172 -10.71 -15.82 29.68
N TRP A 173 -10.97 -14.79 30.49
CA TRP A 173 -11.34 -14.96 31.90
C TRP A 173 -12.84 -15.12 32.11
N THR A 174 -13.65 -14.43 31.30
CA THR A 174 -15.10 -14.41 31.45
C THR A 174 -15.84 -15.28 30.43
N ALA A 175 -15.13 -15.82 29.43
CA ALA A 175 -15.69 -16.57 28.32
C ALA A 175 -16.75 -15.78 27.52
N GLN A 176 -16.56 -14.45 27.42
CA GLN A 176 -17.46 -13.55 26.68
C GLN A 176 -16.75 -12.91 25.49
N VAL A 177 -17.53 -12.52 24.49
CA VAL A 177 -17.04 -11.72 23.36
C VAL A 177 -16.87 -10.28 23.84
N ALA A 178 -15.62 -9.82 23.91
CA ALA A 178 -15.27 -8.47 24.35
C ALA A 178 -15.51 -7.43 23.25
N GLU A 179 -15.20 -7.76 21.99
CA GLU A 179 -15.41 -6.87 20.85
C GLU A 179 -15.56 -7.65 19.55
N VAL A 180 -16.41 -7.15 18.65
CA VAL A 180 -16.50 -7.63 17.26
C VAL A 180 -16.17 -6.49 16.30
N ARG A 181 -15.18 -6.71 15.44
CA ARG A 181 -14.82 -5.81 14.33
C ARG A 181 -15.16 -6.50 13.02
N ASP A 182 -16.39 -6.32 12.54
CA ASP A 182 -16.85 -6.85 11.26
C ASP A 182 -16.81 -5.76 10.16
N PRO A 183 -16.05 -5.97 9.07
CA PRO A 183 -16.06 -5.11 7.89
C PRO A 183 -17.44 -4.82 7.29
N ALA A 184 -18.46 -5.66 7.54
CA ALA A 184 -19.83 -5.39 7.08
C ALA A 184 -20.43 -4.11 7.69
N GLY A 185 -20.01 -3.74 8.91
CA GLY A 185 -20.54 -2.59 9.66
C GLY A 185 -19.58 -1.40 9.73
N TYR A 186 -18.49 -1.41 8.94
CA TYR A 186 -17.50 -0.35 8.99
C TYR A 186 -18.00 0.97 8.40
N SER A 187 -17.63 2.08 9.03
CA SER A 187 -17.76 3.42 8.45
C SER A 187 -16.92 3.54 7.17
N ALA A 188 -17.11 4.63 6.40
CA ALA A 188 -16.26 4.91 5.24
C ALA A 188 -14.78 5.00 5.62
N GLY A 189 -14.45 5.66 6.74
CA GLY A 189 -13.08 5.77 7.21
C GLY A 189 -12.51 4.42 7.66
N GLU A 190 -13.28 3.62 8.39
CA GLU A 190 -12.87 2.27 8.80
C GLU A 190 -12.67 1.35 7.61
N THR A 191 -13.53 1.46 6.60
CA THR A 191 -13.41 0.73 5.33
C THR A 191 -12.10 1.11 4.64
N VAL A 192 -11.84 2.40 4.45
CA VAL A 192 -10.57 2.90 3.87
C VAL A 192 -9.38 2.32 4.62
N MET A 193 -9.38 2.36 5.95
CA MET A 193 -8.27 1.84 6.76
C MET A 193 -8.10 0.31 6.64
N ALA A 194 -9.20 -0.43 6.65
CA ALA A 194 -9.20 -1.89 6.55
C ALA A 194 -8.67 -2.39 5.20
N TRP A 195 -8.92 -1.63 4.12
CA TRP A 195 -8.51 -1.97 2.76
C TRP A 195 -7.03 -1.67 2.46
N GLN A 196 -6.30 -0.97 3.32
CA GLN A 196 -4.90 -0.59 3.02
C GLN A 196 -3.98 -1.80 2.82
N ARG A 197 -4.08 -2.83 3.67
CA ARG A 197 -3.27 -4.05 3.50
C ARG A 197 -3.67 -4.86 2.25
N PRO A 198 -4.97 -5.17 2.02
CA PRO A 198 -5.40 -5.86 0.81
C PRO A 198 -5.00 -5.13 -0.48
N LEU A 199 -5.21 -3.82 -0.54
CA LEU A 199 -4.86 -3.01 -1.72
C LEU A 199 -3.37 -3.08 -2.00
N HIS A 200 -2.52 -2.90 -0.99
CA HIS A 200 -1.08 -2.97 -1.14
C HIS A 200 -0.59 -4.37 -1.57
N ALA A 201 -1.18 -5.43 -1.01
CA ALA A 201 -0.78 -6.82 -1.27
C ALA A 201 -1.29 -7.37 -2.62
N GLY A 202 -2.17 -6.65 -3.33
CA GLY A 202 -2.82 -7.17 -4.53
C GLY A 202 -3.91 -8.20 -4.23
N GLU A 203 -4.56 -8.07 -3.08
CA GLU A 203 -5.59 -9.00 -2.59
C GLU A 203 -6.98 -8.34 -2.49
N GLY A 204 -8.02 -9.15 -2.24
CA GLY A 204 -9.38 -8.68 -1.94
C GLY A 204 -10.22 -8.16 -3.13
N LEU A 205 -9.61 -7.72 -4.23
CA LEU A 205 -10.31 -7.24 -5.44
C LEU A 205 -10.21 -8.21 -6.64
N GLY A 206 -9.72 -9.43 -6.40
CA GLY A 206 -9.62 -10.48 -7.41
C GLY A 206 -8.38 -10.40 -8.31
N PRO A 207 -8.30 -11.28 -9.34
CA PRO A 207 -7.08 -11.46 -10.13
C PRO A 207 -6.64 -10.23 -10.91
N LEU A 208 -7.57 -9.42 -11.41
CA LEU A 208 -7.25 -8.20 -12.17
C LEU A 208 -6.44 -7.22 -11.32
N TRP A 209 -6.86 -6.97 -10.08
CA TRP A 209 -6.13 -6.11 -9.14
C TRP A 209 -4.76 -6.69 -8.80
N LYS A 210 -4.67 -8.00 -8.56
CA LYS A 210 -3.40 -8.69 -8.31
C LYS A 210 -2.38 -8.44 -9.43
N TRP A 211 -2.81 -8.57 -10.68
CA TRP A 211 -1.97 -8.29 -11.84
C TRP A 211 -1.61 -6.81 -11.96
N ALA A 212 -2.56 -5.90 -11.67
CA ALA A 212 -2.30 -4.47 -11.68
C ALA A 212 -1.21 -4.09 -10.65
N VAL A 213 -1.30 -4.60 -9.43
CA VAL A 213 -0.27 -4.39 -8.38
C VAL A 213 1.06 -4.99 -8.81
N PHE A 214 1.07 -6.21 -9.33
CA PHE A 214 2.29 -6.85 -9.84
C PHE A 214 2.99 -6.00 -10.93
N LEU A 215 2.24 -5.54 -11.94
CA LEU A 215 2.77 -4.69 -13.00
C LEU A 215 3.24 -3.34 -12.46
N SER A 216 2.54 -2.77 -11.47
CA SER A 216 2.96 -1.54 -10.81
C SER A 216 4.30 -1.70 -10.10
N GLY A 217 4.63 -2.88 -9.57
CA GLY A 217 5.92 -3.18 -8.95
C GLY A 217 7.11 -3.19 -9.92
N ILE A 218 6.86 -3.34 -11.23
CA ILE A 218 7.88 -3.26 -12.30
C ILE A 218 8.12 -1.80 -12.71
N SER A 219 7.19 -0.90 -12.41
CA SER A 219 7.26 0.49 -12.85
C SER A 219 8.45 1.29 -12.24
N PRO A 220 8.84 1.14 -10.96
CA PRO A 220 9.97 1.90 -10.41
C PRO A 220 11.30 1.67 -11.13
N PRO A 221 11.78 0.43 -11.37
CA PRO A 221 13.03 0.24 -12.11
C PRO A 221 12.92 0.73 -13.55
N LEU A 222 11.75 0.57 -14.20
CA LEU A 222 11.53 1.10 -15.54
C LEU A 222 11.67 2.63 -15.58
N PHE A 223 11.09 3.34 -14.61
CA PHE A 223 11.19 4.80 -14.51
C PHE A 223 12.61 5.26 -14.14
N ALA A 224 13.31 4.53 -13.29
CA ALA A 224 14.71 4.80 -12.98
C ALA A 224 15.61 4.69 -14.23
N VAL A 225 15.42 3.65 -15.04
CA VAL A 225 16.16 3.44 -16.30
C VAL A 225 15.81 4.53 -17.31
N THR A 226 14.52 4.71 -17.62
CA THR A 226 14.08 5.68 -18.63
C THR A 226 14.40 7.12 -18.24
N GLY A 227 14.26 7.49 -16.96
CA GLY A 227 14.66 8.79 -16.42
C GLY A 227 16.16 9.06 -16.58
N THR A 228 16.99 8.10 -16.19
CA THR A 228 18.46 8.19 -16.33
C THR A 228 18.89 8.30 -17.79
N LEU A 229 18.33 7.47 -18.68
CA LEU A 229 18.62 7.53 -20.11
C LEU A 229 18.21 8.86 -20.73
N MET A 230 17.03 9.39 -20.38
CA MET A 230 16.60 10.72 -20.84
C MET A 230 17.55 11.83 -20.38
N TRP A 231 18.00 11.79 -19.12
CA TRP A 231 18.98 12.75 -18.60
C TRP A 231 20.30 12.66 -19.34
N TRP A 232 20.83 11.45 -19.54
CA TRP A 232 22.10 11.23 -20.23
C TRP A 232 22.06 11.69 -21.70
N LEU A 233 20.99 11.34 -22.43
CA LEU A 233 20.79 11.77 -23.82
C LEU A 233 20.66 13.29 -23.94
N LYS A 234 19.93 13.94 -23.02
CA LYS A 234 19.84 15.41 -22.96
C LYS A 234 21.20 16.04 -22.67
N ARG A 235 21.99 15.46 -21.76
CA ARG A 235 23.33 15.96 -21.42
C ARG A 235 24.29 15.86 -22.60
N LYS A 236 24.28 14.74 -23.32
CA LYS A 236 25.10 14.56 -24.54
C LYS A 236 24.73 15.57 -25.62
N ALA A 237 23.43 15.78 -25.86
CA ALA A 237 22.96 16.77 -26.82
C ALA A 237 23.32 18.22 -26.45
N ARG A 238 23.28 18.57 -25.16
CA ARG A 238 23.71 19.90 -24.69
C ARG A 238 25.21 20.13 -24.92
N ARG A 239 26.04 19.15 -24.54
CA ARG A 239 27.50 19.22 -24.75
C ARG A 239 27.89 19.40 -26.22
N GLY A 240 27.19 18.72 -27.13
CA GLY A 240 27.40 18.91 -28.58
C GLY A 240 27.12 20.35 -29.02
N LYS A 241 25.98 20.91 -28.59
CA LYS A 241 25.60 22.30 -28.89
C LYS A 241 26.55 23.32 -28.27
N ASP A 242 27.03 23.06 -27.06
CA ASP A 242 27.97 23.96 -26.38
C ASP A 242 29.34 23.95 -27.10
N ALA A 243 29.78 22.78 -27.59
CA ALA A 243 30.99 22.65 -28.41
C ALA A 243 30.84 23.33 -29.78
N GLU A 244 29.70 23.16 -30.46
CA GLU A 244 29.40 23.87 -31.72
C GLU A 244 29.41 25.40 -31.54
N ARG A 245 28.82 25.90 -30.45
CA ARG A 245 28.84 27.33 -30.11
C ARG A 245 30.24 27.84 -29.82
N ALA A 246 31.04 27.10 -29.06
CA ALA A 246 32.42 27.47 -28.77
C ALA A 246 33.27 27.50 -30.05
N ALA A 247 33.11 26.54 -30.95
CA ALA A 247 33.79 26.51 -32.24
C ALA A 247 33.37 27.70 -33.14
N ALA A 248 32.09 28.04 -33.17
CA ALA A 248 31.60 29.20 -33.93
C ALA A 248 32.14 30.54 -33.39
N LEU A 249 32.25 30.69 -32.07
CA LEU A 249 32.84 31.88 -31.44
C LEU A 249 34.35 31.99 -31.65
N ALA A 250 35.06 30.86 -31.81
CA ALA A 250 36.51 30.85 -32.08
C ALA A 250 36.85 31.10 -33.56
N ALA A 251 35.89 30.97 -34.47
CA ALA A 251 36.07 31.09 -35.92
C ALA A 251 35.68 32.46 -36.49
N GLY A 252 35.09 33.34 -35.68
CA GLY A 252 34.72 34.71 -36.06
C GLY A 252 35.53 35.73 -35.27
#